data_AF-A0A2C5ZFU5-F1
#
_entry.id   AF-A0A2C5ZFU5-F1
#
_cell.length_a   1.000
_cell.length_b   1.000
_cell.length_c   1.000
_cell.angle_alpha   90.00
_cell.angle_beta   90.00
_cell.angle_gamma   90.00
#
_symmetry.space_group_name_H-M   'P 1'
#
loop_
_entity.id
_entity.type
_entity.pdbx_description
1 polymer ?
#
loop_
_entity_poly.entity_id
_entity_poly.type
_entity_poly.pdbx_seq_one_letter_code
_entity_poly.pdbx_strand_id
1 'polypeptide(L)'
;MEYRYKEIYLEENLKEIIHKLDKNNTEYEDLTFSLTYRPYEYVEVTIYLKFGEVLLIKIFDENFQIDNTLKVGIKLTDEIINKYSLYYDDFEEVYLSKKYKELVVIVDLADNIIGFSFVKEDGKDFSFPKDKIKNYLECKNLQDIYGSLRNNKTLDADIEKREIYGQLDNYKFTFDIITRDIKSIQNLETGEFVKISLE
;
A
#
# COMPACT_ATOMS: atom_id res chain seq x y z
N MET A 1 -14.79 -8.85 11.99
CA MET A 1 -14.06 -7.70 12.55
C MET A 1 -13.91 -6.70 11.42
N GLU A 2 -14.05 -5.42 11.71
CA GLU A 2 -13.76 -4.35 10.73
C GLU A 2 -12.29 -3.95 10.87
N TYR A 3 -11.54 -4.01 9.78
CA TYR A 3 -10.13 -3.63 9.75
C TYR A 3 -10.00 -2.18 9.32
N ARG A 4 -10.16 -1.26 10.27
CA ARG A 4 -10.12 0.18 10.01
C ARG A 4 -9.58 0.99 11.18
N TYR A 5 -9.03 2.15 10.86
CA TYR A 5 -8.81 3.21 11.85
C TYR A 5 -9.65 4.42 11.46
N LYS A 6 -10.63 4.79 12.30
CA LYS A 6 -11.64 5.82 11.99
C LYS A 6 -12.28 5.55 10.62
N GLU A 7 -12.12 6.45 9.65
CA GLU A 7 -12.70 6.33 8.30
C GLU A 7 -11.76 5.69 7.28
N ILE A 8 -10.61 5.13 7.70
CA ILE A 8 -9.64 4.53 6.79
C ILE A 8 -9.75 3.01 6.91
N TYR A 9 -10.11 2.37 5.81
CA TYR A 9 -10.36 0.94 5.76
C TYR A 9 -9.19 0.21 5.09
N LEU A 10 -8.88 -0.99 5.58
CA LEU A 10 -8.04 -1.92 4.83
C LEU A 10 -8.73 -2.21 3.48
N GLU A 11 -7.95 -2.31 2.41
CA GLU A 11 -8.43 -2.47 1.03
C GLU A 11 -9.22 -1.28 0.47
N GLU A 12 -9.25 -0.14 1.18
CA GLU A 12 -9.88 1.07 0.66
C GLU A 12 -9.19 1.53 -0.63
N ASN A 13 -9.99 1.81 -1.66
CA ASN A 13 -9.46 2.22 -2.95
C ASN A 13 -8.83 3.62 -2.84
N LEU A 14 -7.68 3.82 -3.48
CA LEU A 14 -7.00 5.12 -3.55
C LEU A 14 -7.94 6.22 -4.05
N LYS A 15 -8.86 5.92 -4.97
CA LYS A 15 -9.87 6.87 -5.44
C LYS A 15 -10.69 7.50 -4.30
N GLU A 16 -11.02 6.72 -3.28
CA GLU A 16 -11.83 7.18 -2.16
C GLU A 16 -11.03 8.08 -1.21
N ILE A 17 -9.71 7.86 -1.09
CA ILE A 17 -8.85 8.59 -0.14
C ILE A 17 -7.92 9.62 -0.77
N ILE A 18 -7.82 9.71 -2.10
CA ILE A 18 -6.88 10.58 -2.81
C ILE A 18 -7.01 12.06 -2.41
N HIS A 19 -8.22 12.50 -2.05
CA HIS A 19 -8.49 13.87 -1.64
C HIS A 19 -7.94 14.20 -0.23
N LYS A 20 -7.56 13.18 0.55
CA LYS A 20 -6.94 13.30 1.87
C LYS A 20 -5.40 13.30 1.79
N LEU A 21 -4.84 12.93 0.64
CA LEU A 21 -3.39 12.84 0.43
C LEU A 21 -2.81 14.18 -0.03
N ASP A 22 -1.73 14.62 0.60
CA ASP A 22 -0.92 15.77 0.18
C ASP A 22 0.57 15.55 0.52
N LYS A 23 1.43 16.47 0.07
CA LYS A 23 2.88 16.37 0.27
C LYS A 23 3.35 16.45 1.73
N ASN A 24 2.52 16.93 2.66
CA ASN A 24 2.87 17.07 4.06
C ASN A 24 2.56 15.79 4.85
N ASN A 25 1.62 14.98 4.35
CA ASN A 25 1.16 13.77 5.03
C ASN A 25 1.42 12.49 4.24
N THR A 26 1.95 12.58 3.02
CA THR A 26 2.16 11.45 2.12
C THR A 26 3.56 11.47 1.53
N GLU A 27 4.25 10.34 1.64
CA GLU A 27 5.59 10.11 1.06
C GLU A 27 5.53 8.93 0.09
N TYR A 28 6.23 9.05 -1.04
CA TYR A 28 6.41 7.94 -1.97
C TYR A 28 7.60 7.08 -1.53
N GLU A 29 7.43 5.76 -1.58
CA GLU A 29 8.46 4.77 -1.28
C GLU A 29 8.79 3.96 -2.54
N ASP A 30 9.95 4.24 -3.11
CA ASP A 30 10.47 3.65 -4.35
C ASP A 30 10.59 2.12 -4.25
N LEU A 31 11.11 1.62 -3.12
CA LEU A 31 11.45 0.20 -2.96
C LEU A 31 10.22 -0.70 -3.05
N THR A 32 9.11 -0.25 -2.49
CA THR A 32 7.85 -1.00 -2.49
C THR A 32 6.90 -0.51 -3.58
N PHE A 33 7.16 0.64 -4.23
CA PHE A 33 6.22 1.28 -5.14
C PHE A 33 4.87 1.54 -4.45
N SER A 34 4.95 2.21 -3.30
CA SER A 34 3.82 2.50 -2.44
C SER A 34 3.85 3.93 -1.94
N LEU A 35 2.74 4.36 -1.37
CA LEU A 35 2.64 5.60 -0.60
C LEU A 35 2.58 5.26 0.88
N THR A 36 3.35 5.99 1.67
CA THR A 36 3.23 6.03 3.12
C THR A 36 2.43 7.27 3.48
N TYR A 37 1.19 7.07 3.92
CA TYR A 37 0.25 8.10 4.30
C TYR A 37 0.11 8.16 5.83
N ARG A 38 0.32 9.33 6.41
CA ARG A 38 0.25 9.59 7.86
C ARG A 38 -0.92 10.53 8.17
N PRO A 39 -2.16 9.99 8.20
CA PRO A 39 -3.37 10.77 8.48
C PRO A 39 -3.41 11.34 9.90
N TYR A 40 -2.72 10.69 10.84
CA TYR A 40 -2.72 11.01 12.27
C TYR A 40 -1.32 10.73 12.83
N GLU A 41 -0.98 11.36 13.96
CA GLU A 41 0.34 11.25 14.60
C GLU A 41 0.80 9.81 14.85
N TYR A 42 -0.12 8.93 15.25
CA TYR A 42 0.16 7.54 15.61
C TYR A 42 -0.34 6.52 14.60
N VAL A 43 -0.61 6.94 13.36
CA VAL A 43 -1.15 6.06 12.32
C VAL A 43 -0.37 6.20 11.03
N GLU A 44 0.08 5.07 10.50
CA GLU A 44 0.74 4.98 9.20
C GLU A 44 -0.03 4.03 8.30
N VAL A 45 -0.32 4.46 7.08
CA VAL A 45 -1.11 3.71 6.10
C VAL A 45 -0.24 3.49 4.87
N THR A 46 -0.09 2.24 4.44
CA THR A 46 0.61 1.92 3.19
C THR A 46 -0.40 1.66 2.08
N ILE A 47 -0.29 2.42 0.99
CA ILE A 47 -1.11 2.29 -0.21
C ILE A 47 -0.22 1.80 -1.34
N TYR A 48 -0.51 0.63 -1.91
CA TYR A 48 0.32 0.10 -2.99
C TYR A 48 -0.15 0.66 -4.33
N LEU A 49 0.67 1.47 -5.01
CA LEU A 49 0.27 2.16 -6.24
C LEU A 49 -0.04 1.21 -7.40
N LYS A 50 0.59 0.03 -7.40
CA LYS A 50 0.31 -1.06 -8.33
C LYS A 50 -1.20 -1.40 -8.37
N PHE A 51 -1.81 -1.52 -7.20
CA PHE A 51 -3.20 -1.94 -7.05
C PHE A 51 -4.15 -0.78 -6.79
N GLY A 52 -3.63 0.33 -6.25
CA GLY A 52 -4.42 1.49 -5.88
C GLY A 52 -5.34 1.23 -4.71
N GLU A 53 -4.86 0.50 -3.70
CA GLU A 53 -5.62 0.15 -2.49
C GLU A 53 -4.73 0.18 -1.24
N VAL A 54 -5.35 0.44 -0.09
CA VAL A 54 -4.71 0.35 1.23
C VAL A 54 -4.38 -1.11 1.55
N LEU A 55 -3.10 -1.41 1.78
CA LEU A 55 -2.64 -2.76 2.13
C LEU A 55 -2.24 -2.90 3.59
N LEU A 56 -1.90 -1.80 4.24
CA LEU A 56 -1.43 -1.79 5.60
C LEU A 56 -1.96 -0.57 6.34
N ILE A 57 -2.43 -0.78 7.56
CA ILE A 57 -2.71 0.27 8.52
C ILE A 57 -1.98 -0.10 9.80
N LYS A 58 -0.95 0.66 10.18
CA LYS A 58 -0.27 0.57 11.48
C LYS A 58 -0.87 1.59 12.43
N ILE A 59 -1.14 1.17 13.66
CA ILE A 59 -1.86 1.97 14.66
C ILE A 59 -1.12 1.86 16.00
N PHE A 60 -0.65 3.00 16.50
CA PHE A 60 0.01 3.14 17.81
C PHE A 60 -0.75 4.12 18.73
N ASP A 61 -1.99 4.45 18.39
CA ASP A 61 -2.85 5.30 19.21
C ASP A 61 -3.23 4.57 20.51
N GLU A 62 -2.82 5.13 21.65
CA GLU A 62 -3.07 4.58 22.99
C GLU A 62 -4.56 4.41 23.32
N ASN A 63 -5.44 5.14 22.64
CA ASN A 63 -6.88 5.06 22.83
C ASN A 63 -7.53 4.01 21.91
N PHE A 64 -6.76 3.38 21.01
CA PHE A 64 -7.29 2.43 20.06
C PHE A 64 -7.60 1.08 20.72
N GLN A 65 -8.75 0.53 20.33
CA GLN A 65 -9.20 -0.78 20.76
C GLN A 65 -9.95 -1.49 19.63
N ILE A 66 -9.74 -2.80 19.51
CA ILE A 66 -10.53 -3.68 18.66
C ILE A 66 -11.89 -3.96 19.31
N ASP A 67 -11.85 -4.27 20.61
CA ASP A 67 -13.01 -4.35 21.49
C ASP A 67 -12.55 -4.13 22.96
N ASN A 68 -13.45 -4.29 23.91
CA ASN A 68 -13.16 -4.07 25.34
C ASN A 68 -12.05 -4.97 25.93
N THR A 69 -11.66 -6.05 25.24
CA THR A 69 -10.66 -7.02 25.69
C THR A 69 -9.33 -6.90 24.97
N LEU A 70 -9.30 -6.31 23.78
CA LEU A 70 -8.09 -6.19 22.96
C LEU A 70 -7.87 -4.71 22.60
N LYS A 71 -7.01 -4.05 23.38
CA LYS A 71 -6.75 -2.61 23.31
C LYS A 71 -5.28 -2.29 23.56
N VAL A 72 -4.83 -1.11 23.18
CA VAL A 72 -3.48 -0.63 23.52
C VAL A 72 -3.36 -0.41 25.04
N GLY A 73 -2.18 -0.64 25.60
CA GLY A 73 -1.84 -0.38 27.00
C GLY A 73 -2.23 -1.48 27.99
N ILE A 74 -2.73 -2.63 27.53
CA ILE A 74 -2.95 -3.80 28.40
C ILE A 74 -1.92 -4.89 28.13
N LYS A 75 -1.69 -5.72 29.14
CA LYS A 75 -0.89 -6.93 28.99
C LYS A 75 -1.60 -7.95 28.11
N LEU A 76 -0.87 -8.52 27.17
CA LEU A 76 -1.31 -9.67 26.39
C LEU A 76 -1.37 -10.90 27.31
N THR A 77 -2.56 -11.50 27.44
CA THR A 77 -2.79 -12.66 28.31
C THR A 77 -3.14 -13.90 27.50
N ASP A 78 -2.99 -15.08 28.10
CA ASP A 78 -3.41 -16.35 27.49
C ASP A 78 -4.89 -16.35 27.10
N GLU A 79 -5.75 -15.64 27.85
CA GLU A 79 -7.17 -15.48 27.52
C GLU A 79 -7.34 -14.75 26.19
N ILE A 80 -6.61 -13.64 25.99
CA ILE A 80 -6.62 -12.87 24.74
C ILE A 80 -6.04 -13.74 23.61
N ILE A 81 -4.88 -14.36 23.82
CA ILE A 81 -4.22 -15.23 22.84
C ILE A 81 -5.19 -16.32 22.35
N ASN A 82 -5.88 -17.00 23.26
CA ASN A 82 -6.85 -18.04 22.90
C ASN A 82 -8.09 -17.47 22.19
N LYS A 83 -8.65 -16.35 22.68
CA LYS A 83 -9.86 -15.72 22.12
C LYS A 83 -9.67 -15.30 20.67
N TYR A 84 -8.51 -14.74 20.33
CA TYR A 84 -8.16 -14.30 18.98
C TYR A 84 -7.33 -15.31 18.20
N SER A 85 -7.06 -16.49 18.78
CA SER A 85 -6.23 -17.53 18.17
C SER A 85 -4.87 -16.98 17.69
N LEU A 86 -4.20 -16.22 18.57
CA LEU A 86 -2.93 -15.59 18.29
C LEU A 86 -1.78 -16.60 18.36
N TYR A 87 -0.77 -16.38 17.55
CA TYR A 87 0.52 -17.06 17.64
C TYR A 87 1.63 -16.04 17.39
N TYR A 88 2.75 -16.23 18.06
CA TYR A 88 3.91 -15.39 17.87
C TYR A 88 4.64 -15.76 16.58
N ASP A 89 5.02 -14.76 15.81
CA ASP A 89 5.86 -14.87 14.62
C ASP A 89 7.26 -14.38 14.98
N ASP A 90 8.22 -15.31 15.04
CA ASP A 90 9.61 -15.01 15.44
C ASP A 90 10.36 -14.16 14.41
N PHE A 91 9.90 -14.08 13.16
CA PHE A 91 10.57 -13.33 12.10
C PHE A 91 10.14 -11.86 12.11
N GLU A 92 8.83 -11.62 12.18
CA GLU A 92 8.26 -10.27 12.24
C GLU A 92 8.22 -9.71 13.67
N GLU A 93 8.50 -10.52 14.69
CA GLU A 93 8.46 -10.19 16.12
C GLU A 93 7.10 -9.62 16.58
N VAL A 94 6.01 -10.24 16.10
CA VAL A 94 4.62 -9.82 16.37
C VAL A 94 3.71 -11.01 16.61
N TYR A 95 2.50 -10.76 17.11
CA TYR A 95 1.45 -11.77 17.21
C TYR A 95 0.49 -11.69 16.02
N LEU A 96 0.36 -12.79 15.28
CA LEU A 96 -0.57 -12.96 14.17
C LEU A 96 -1.80 -13.75 14.62
N SER A 97 -2.96 -13.55 13.98
CA SER A 97 -4.18 -14.29 14.29
C SER A 97 -4.52 -15.33 13.23
N LYS A 98 -4.73 -16.59 13.64
CA LYS A 98 -5.27 -17.64 12.75
C LYS A 98 -6.75 -17.43 12.42
N LYS A 99 -7.48 -16.74 13.30
CA LYS A 99 -8.92 -16.51 13.18
C LYS A 99 -9.24 -15.26 12.37
N TYR A 100 -8.41 -14.23 12.51
CA TYR A 100 -8.58 -12.92 11.91
C TYR A 100 -7.30 -12.55 11.17
N LYS A 101 -7.18 -13.04 9.95
CA LYS A 101 -5.87 -13.16 9.30
C LYS A 101 -5.16 -11.84 9.03
N GLU A 102 -5.92 -10.77 8.91
CA GLU A 102 -5.42 -9.43 8.69
C GLU A 102 -5.01 -8.73 9.98
N LEU A 103 -5.29 -9.32 11.16
CA LEU A 103 -4.93 -8.75 12.46
C LEU A 103 -3.50 -9.13 12.86
N VAL A 104 -2.71 -8.11 13.14
CA VAL A 104 -1.41 -8.19 13.80
C VAL A 104 -1.47 -7.41 15.11
N VAL A 105 -0.99 -8.02 16.19
CA VAL A 105 -0.87 -7.40 17.52
C VAL A 105 0.61 -7.17 17.80
N ILE A 106 0.96 -5.92 18.10
CA ILE A 106 2.33 -5.50 18.39
C ILE A 106 2.46 -5.33 19.90
N VAL A 107 3.48 -5.96 20.48
CA VAL A 107 3.76 -5.91 21.92
C VAL A 107 5.16 -5.37 22.20
N ASP A 108 5.36 -4.85 23.41
CA ASP A 108 6.70 -4.56 23.94
C ASP A 108 7.35 -5.80 24.57
N LEU A 109 8.58 -5.63 25.09
CA LEU A 109 9.35 -6.70 25.76
C LEU A 109 8.69 -7.25 27.05
N ALA A 110 7.67 -6.58 27.59
CA ALA A 110 6.93 -6.99 28.77
C ALA A 110 5.53 -7.55 28.42
N ASP A 111 5.29 -7.83 27.14
CA ASP A 111 4.04 -8.29 26.54
C ASP A 111 2.89 -7.29 26.68
N ASN A 112 3.18 -5.99 26.85
CA ASN A 112 2.13 -4.97 26.77
C ASN A 112 1.80 -4.70 25.32
N ILE A 113 0.53 -4.67 24.97
CA ILE A 113 0.07 -4.30 23.64
C ILE A 113 0.37 -2.81 23.42
N ILE A 114 1.23 -2.51 22.46
CA ILE A 114 1.64 -1.13 22.12
C ILE A 114 1.03 -0.65 20.80
N GLY A 115 0.45 -1.57 20.02
CA GLY A 115 -0.17 -1.20 18.76
C GLY A 115 -0.77 -2.39 18.03
N PHE A 116 -1.32 -2.08 16.86
CA PHE A 116 -1.92 -3.04 15.96
C PHE A 116 -1.47 -2.74 14.54
N SER A 117 -1.45 -3.78 13.70
CA SER A 117 -1.48 -3.58 12.26
C SER A 117 -2.64 -4.35 11.64
N PHE A 118 -3.25 -3.76 10.63
CA PHE A 118 -4.11 -4.46 9.70
C PHE A 118 -3.36 -4.64 8.39
N VAL A 119 -3.10 -5.88 8.01
CA VAL A 119 -2.33 -6.23 6.81
C VAL A 119 -3.22 -7.06 5.90
N LYS A 120 -3.35 -6.67 4.64
CA LYS A 120 -4.05 -7.51 3.67
C LYS A 120 -3.24 -8.80 3.48
N GLU A 121 -3.82 -9.94 3.85
CA GLU A 121 -3.26 -11.27 3.53
C GLU A 121 -3.47 -11.52 2.03
N ASP A 122 -2.59 -11.00 1.18
CA ASP A 122 -2.68 -11.29 -0.24
C ASP A 122 -1.92 -12.59 -0.56
N GLY A 123 -2.66 -13.64 -0.91
CA GLY A 123 -2.15 -14.84 -1.60
C GLY A 123 -1.67 -14.55 -3.03
N LYS A 124 -1.29 -13.31 -3.32
CA LYS A 124 -0.84 -12.84 -4.63
C LYS A 124 0.67 -12.81 -4.65
N ASP A 125 1.21 -13.38 -5.70
CA ASP A 125 2.65 -13.47 -5.91
C ASP A 125 3.25 -12.08 -6.11
N PHE A 126 3.96 -11.58 -5.10
CA PHE A 126 4.80 -10.39 -5.21
C PHE A 126 6.09 -10.69 -5.99
N SER A 127 6.39 -11.96 -6.29
CA SER A 127 7.57 -12.34 -7.04
C SER A 127 7.35 -12.07 -8.54
N PHE A 128 8.28 -11.28 -9.09
CA PHE A 128 8.45 -10.99 -10.52
C PHE A 128 7.17 -10.66 -11.29
N PRO A 129 6.66 -9.41 -11.17
CA PRO A 129 5.55 -8.97 -12.01
C PRO A 129 5.87 -9.24 -13.48
N LYS A 130 4.94 -9.92 -14.18
CA LYS A 130 5.02 -10.16 -15.62
C LYS A 130 4.13 -9.16 -16.35
N ASP A 131 4.60 -8.70 -17.49
CA ASP A 131 3.81 -7.87 -18.39
C ASP A 131 2.67 -8.68 -19.02
N LYS A 132 1.55 -8.01 -19.29
CA LYS A 132 0.39 -8.60 -19.96
C LYS A 132 0.50 -8.48 -21.48
N ILE A 133 1.32 -7.56 -21.98
CA ILE A 133 1.52 -7.31 -23.40
C ILE A 133 3.01 -7.33 -23.75
N LYS A 134 3.33 -7.60 -25.02
CA LYS A 134 4.72 -7.57 -25.52
C LYS A 134 5.11 -6.20 -26.08
N ASN A 135 4.20 -5.56 -26.82
CA ASN A 135 4.44 -4.24 -27.38
C ASN A 135 4.04 -3.18 -26.34
N TYR A 136 5.01 -2.62 -25.62
CA TYR A 136 4.73 -1.64 -24.58
C TYR A 136 4.08 -0.35 -25.11
N LEU A 137 4.22 -0.02 -26.40
CA LEU A 137 3.57 1.16 -26.99
C LEU A 137 2.05 1.01 -27.12
N GLU A 138 1.54 -0.22 -27.05
CA GLU A 138 0.10 -0.50 -27.01
C GLU A 138 -0.48 -0.44 -25.59
N CYS A 139 0.34 -0.13 -24.58
CA CYS A 139 -0.06 -0.03 -23.18
C CYS A 139 -1.30 0.87 -23.02
N LYS A 140 -2.26 0.40 -22.23
CA LYS A 140 -3.46 1.14 -21.84
C LYS A 140 -3.50 1.39 -20.34
N ASN A 141 -2.92 0.50 -19.55
CA ASN A 141 -2.87 0.59 -18.09
C ASN A 141 -1.48 0.19 -17.57
N LEU A 142 -1.07 0.74 -16.43
CA LEU A 142 0.20 0.41 -15.74
C LEU A 142 0.43 -1.09 -15.64
N GLN A 143 -0.61 -1.86 -15.32
CA GLN A 143 -0.51 -3.32 -15.16
C GLN A 143 -0.13 -4.05 -16.45
N ASP A 144 -0.24 -3.42 -17.62
CA ASP A 144 0.15 -4.03 -18.88
C ASP A 144 1.67 -4.21 -18.97
N ILE A 145 2.44 -3.28 -18.40
CA ILE A 145 3.90 -3.20 -18.50
C ILE A 145 4.62 -3.05 -17.15
N TYR A 146 3.88 -3.23 -16.04
CA TYR A 146 4.41 -3.04 -14.68
C TYR A 146 5.63 -3.91 -14.39
N GLY A 147 5.70 -5.12 -14.97
CA GLY A 147 6.83 -6.02 -14.84
C GLY A 147 8.11 -5.43 -15.37
N SER A 148 8.09 -4.97 -16.62
CA SER A 148 9.25 -4.33 -17.24
C SER A 148 9.63 -3.04 -16.52
N LEU A 149 8.67 -2.20 -16.15
CA LEU A 149 8.94 -0.95 -15.43
C LEU A 149 9.60 -1.21 -14.06
N ARG A 150 9.07 -2.16 -13.29
CA ARG A 150 9.60 -2.54 -11.98
C ARG A 150 10.99 -3.16 -12.09
N ASN A 151 11.21 -4.05 -13.06
CA ASN A 151 12.49 -4.72 -13.26
C ASN A 151 13.59 -3.74 -13.69
N ASN A 152 13.24 -2.69 -14.45
CA ASN A 152 14.17 -1.62 -14.83
C ASN A 152 14.31 -0.53 -13.75
N LYS A 153 13.55 -0.59 -12.65
CA LYS A 153 13.56 0.39 -11.56
C LYS A 153 13.31 1.83 -12.05
N THR A 154 12.36 1.99 -12.97
CA THR A 154 12.04 3.30 -13.57
C THR A 154 10.72 3.90 -13.08
N LEU A 155 10.08 3.23 -12.11
CA LEU A 155 8.82 3.68 -11.53
C LEU A 155 9.05 4.84 -10.55
N ASP A 156 8.24 5.88 -10.70
CA ASP A 156 8.20 7.04 -9.83
C ASP A 156 6.75 7.54 -9.72
N ALA A 157 6.44 8.37 -8.72
CA ALA A 157 5.11 8.94 -8.54
C ALA A 157 5.15 10.39 -8.06
N ASP A 158 4.29 11.22 -8.65
CA ASP A 158 4.07 12.60 -8.25
C ASP A 158 2.63 12.75 -7.75
N ILE A 159 2.49 12.88 -6.43
CA ILE A 159 1.20 12.96 -5.75
C ILE A 159 0.46 14.25 -6.09
N GLU A 160 1.16 15.38 -6.19
CA GLU A 160 0.54 16.67 -6.50
C GLU A 160 -0.03 16.67 -7.92
N LYS A 161 0.69 16.09 -8.89
CA LYS A 161 0.20 15.92 -10.26
C LYS A 161 -0.73 14.73 -10.44
N ARG A 162 -0.81 13.84 -9.45
CA ARG A 162 -1.56 12.58 -9.49
C ARG A 162 -1.09 11.68 -10.63
N GLU A 163 0.23 11.60 -10.81
CA GLU A 163 0.85 10.89 -11.91
C GLU A 163 1.81 9.81 -11.42
N ILE A 164 1.86 8.71 -12.16
CA ILE A 164 2.90 7.68 -12.04
C ILE A 164 3.73 7.76 -13.30
N TYR A 165 5.04 7.73 -13.17
CA TYR A 165 5.97 7.69 -14.29
C TYR A 165 6.63 6.33 -14.41
N GLY A 166 7.00 6.01 -15.64
CA GLY A 166 7.79 4.84 -15.98
C GLY A 166 8.65 5.14 -17.20
N GLN A 167 9.74 4.41 -17.36
CA GLN A 167 10.57 4.49 -18.56
C GLN A 167 10.94 3.09 -19.05
N LEU A 168 10.82 2.86 -20.36
CA LEU A 168 11.35 1.71 -21.07
C LEU A 168 11.99 2.20 -22.37
N ASP A 169 13.20 1.72 -22.66
CA ASP A 169 14.01 2.18 -23.78
C ASP A 169 14.06 3.73 -23.83
N ASN A 170 13.69 4.31 -24.97
CA ASN A 170 13.64 5.75 -25.21
C ASN A 170 12.25 6.37 -24.95
N TYR A 171 11.36 5.67 -24.25
CA TYR A 171 9.99 6.14 -24.01
C TYR A 171 9.70 6.38 -22.53
N LYS A 172 9.15 7.57 -22.24
CA LYS A 172 8.56 7.89 -20.95
C LYS A 172 7.06 7.63 -20.98
N PHE A 173 6.58 6.90 -20.00
CA PHE A 173 5.19 6.60 -19.74
C PHE A 173 4.70 7.47 -18.59
N THR A 174 3.52 8.04 -18.74
CA THR A 174 2.83 8.75 -17.67
C THR A 174 1.45 8.13 -17.51
N PHE A 175 1.12 7.72 -16.30
CA PHE A 175 -0.14 7.10 -15.93
C PHE A 175 -0.88 7.97 -14.92
N ASP A 176 -2.20 7.88 -14.91
CA ASP A 176 -3.01 8.45 -13.85
C ASP A 176 -2.88 7.60 -12.57
N ILE A 177 -2.67 8.22 -11.41
CA ILE A 177 -2.47 7.50 -10.14
C ILE A 177 -3.74 6.78 -9.65
N ILE A 178 -4.93 7.29 -10.00
CA ILE A 178 -6.24 6.83 -9.52
C ILE A 178 -6.78 5.69 -10.38
N THR A 179 -6.57 5.72 -11.69
CA THR A 179 -7.05 4.67 -12.62
C THR A 179 -5.94 3.73 -13.03
N ARG A 180 -4.69 4.19 -12.98
CA ARG A 180 -3.49 3.56 -13.58
C ARG A 180 -3.53 3.55 -15.11
N ASP A 181 -4.47 4.26 -15.71
CA ASP A 181 -4.57 4.34 -17.17
C ASP A 181 -3.47 5.23 -17.74
N ILE A 182 -3.03 4.90 -18.95
CA ILE A 182 -2.01 5.66 -19.65
C ILE A 182 -2.55 7.06 -19.97
N LYS A 183 -1.85 8.09 -19.52
CA LYS A 183 -2.06 9.49 -19.91
C LYS A 183 -1.25 9.83 -21.14
N SER A 184 0.03 9.42 -21.19
CA SER A 184 0.87 9.68 -22.34
C SER A 184 2.06 8.74 -22.48
N ILE A 185 2.52 8.59 -23.73
CA ILE A 185 3.80 7.96 -24.07
C ILE A 185 4.61 8.98 -24.88
N GLN A 186 5.77 9.38 -24.37
CA GLN A 186 6.65 10.37 -24.98
C GLN A 186 7.97 9.72 -25.41
N ASN A 187 8.40 9.96 -26.65
CA ASN A 187 9.75 9.64 -27.09
C ASN A 187 10.72 10.67 -26.49
N LEU A 188 11.72 10.21 -25.75
CA LEU A 188 12.69 11.05 -25.04
C LEU A 188 13.78 11.61 -25.97
N GLU A 189 14.03 10.99 -27.13
CA GLU A 189 14.99 11.48 -28.11
C GLU A 189 14.41 12.61 -28.97
N THR A 190 13.16 12.47 -29.42
CA THR A 190 12.50 13.46 -30.29
C THR A 190 11.64 14.46 -29.52
N GLY A 191 11.24 14.13 -28.29
CA GLY A 191 10.27 14.88 -27.49
C GLY A 191 8.82 14.68 -27.91
N GLU A 192 8.56 13.95 -29.00
CA GLU A 192 7.22 13.74 -29.56
C GLU A 192 6.37 12.78 -28.72
N PHE A 193 5.07 13.05 -28.65
CA PHE A 193 4.12 12.16 -28.02
C PHE A 193 3.62 11.11 -29.02
N VAL A 194 3.92 9.84 -28.75
CA VAL A 194 3.39 8.69 -29.48
C VAL A 194 1.92 8.47 -29.13
N LYS A 195 1.54 8.81 -27.89
CA LYS A 195 0.17 8.69 -27.40
C LYS A 195 -0.11 9.78 -26.38
N ILE A 196 -1.30 10.38 -26.49
CA ILE A 196 -1.88 11.26 -25.50
C ILE A 196 -3.33 10.82 -25.33
N SER A 197 -3.71 10.46 -24.12
CA SER A 197 -5.10 10.30 -23.71
C SER A 197 -5.55 11.68 -23.22
N LEU A 198 -6.36 12.37 -24.03
CA LEU A 198 -7.05 13.57 -23.58
C LEU A 198 -8.26 13.11 -22.79
N GLU A 199 -8.29 13.43 -21.49
CA GLU A 199 -9.50 13.33 -20.66
C GLU A 199 -10.53 14.40 -21.08
#